data_AF-A0A925UQW4-F1
#
_entry.id   AF-A0A925UQW4-F1
#
_cell.length_a   1.000
_cell.length_b   1.000
_cell.length_c   1.000
_cell.angle_alpha   90.00
_cell.angle_beta   90.00
_cell.angle_gamma   90.00
#
_symmetry.space_group_name_H-M   'P 1'
#
loop_
_entity.id
_entity.type
_entity.pdbx_description
1 polymer ?
#
loop_
_entity_poly.entity_id
_entity_poly.type
_entity_poly.pdbx_seq_one_letter_code
_entity_poly.pdbx_strand_id
1 'polypeptide(L)' 'MPVITIEVPKVTNEQKAKLVNEIVTKVSEIINVPEKDIVTIIKENEFLTED' A
#
# COMPACT_ATOMS: atom_id res chain seq x y z
N MET A 1 8.62 13.39 2.57
CA MET A 1 8.53 11.93 2.62
C MET A 1 7.09 11.54 2.90
N PRO A 2 6.25 11.43 1.87
CA PRO A 2 4.88 10.96 2.00
C PRO A 2 4.85 9.54 2.59
N VAL A 3 3.88 9.26 3.46
CA VAL A 3 3.68 7.95 4.06
C VAL A 3 2.30 7.44 3.68
N ILE A 4 2.24 6.22 3.16
CA ILE A 4 1.01 5.51 2.81
C ILE A 4 0.90 4.32 3.76
N THR A 5 -0.20 4.23 4.50
CA THR A 5 -0.52 3.05 5.30
C THR A 5 -1.68 2.32 4.65
N ILE A 6 -1.49 1.04 4.36
CA ILE A 6 -2.49 0.15 3.76
C ILE A 6 -2.86 -0.89 4.82
N GLU A 7 -4.10 -0.85 5.30
CA GLU A 7 -4.64 -1.85 6.22
C GLU A 7 -5.50 -2.84 5.45
N VAL A 8 -5.11 -4.11 5.44
CA VAL A 8 -5.71 -5.17 4.62
C VAL A 8 -5.79 -6.49 5.37
N PRO A 9 -6.66 -7.45 4.96
CA PRO A 9 -6.53 -8.82 5.42
C PRO A 9 -5.20 -9.43 4.98
N LYS A 10 -4.91 -10.65 5.46
CA LYS A 10 -3.73 -11.41 5.04
C LYS A 10 -3.75 -11.62 3.53
N VAL A 11 -2.67 -11.25 2.83
CA VAL A 11 -2.55 -11.28 1.37
C VAL A 11 -1.26 -11.95 0.93
N THR A 12 -1.22 -12.44 -0.31
CA THR A 12 -0.01 -13.04 -0.89
C THR A 12 1.05 -11.98 -1.18
N ASN A 13 2.32 -12.38 -1.30
CA ASN A 13 3.40 -11.47 -1.68
C ASN A 13 3.17 -10.81 -3.06
N GLU A 14 2.53 -11.53 -3.99
CA GLU A 14 2.17 -10.99 -5.31
C GLU A 14 1.12 -9.88 -5.17
N GLN A 15 0.09 -10.09 -4.35
CA GLN A 15 -0.92 -9.08 -4.06
C GLN A 15 -0.31 -7.85 -3.37
N LYS A 16 0.63 -8.05 -2.43
CA LYS A 16 1.37 -6.94 -1.79
C LYS A 16 2.14 -6.12 -2.81
N ALA A 17 2.91 -6.77 -3.67
CA ALA A 17 3.71 -6.09 -4.69
C ALA A 17 2.82 -5.27 -5.64
N LYS A 18 1.70 -5.85 -6.09
CA LYS A 18 0.73 -5.16 -6.94
C LYS A 18 0.11 -3.95 -6.24
N LEU A 19 -0.33 -4.11 -4.99
CA LEU A 19 -0.89 -3.02 -4.17
C LEU A 19 0.08 -1.86 -4.02
N VAL A 20 1.34 -2.14 -3.64
CA VAL A 20 2.35 -1.09 -3.47
C VAL A 20 2.58 -0.35 -4.79
N ASN A 21 2.80 -1.07 -5.89
CA ASN A 21 3.10 -0.45 -7.18
C ASN A 21 1.95 0.46 -7.65
N GLU A 22 0.71 -0.05 -7.68
CA GLU A 22 -0.42 0.74 -8.20
C GLU A 22 -0.68 2.00 -7.36
N ILE A 23 -0.58 1.88 -6.03
CA ILE A 23 -0.84 2.99 -5.11
C ILE A 23 0.30 4.02 -5.14
N VAL A 24 1.56 3.57 -5.07
CA VAL A 24 2.73 4.46 -5.09
C VAL A 24 2.83 5.23 -6.40
N THR A 25 2.63 4.57 -7.54
CA THR A 25 2.63 5.24 -8.86
C THR A 25 1.54 6.29 -8.92
N LYS A 26 0.32 5.98 -8.48
CA LYS A 26 -0.79 6.94 -8.50
C LYS A 26 -0.53 8.14 -7.58
N VAL A 27 0.02 7.91 -6.38
CA VAL A 27 0.34 9.00 -5.45
C VAL A 27 1.45 9.87 -6.02
N SER A 28 2.54 9.28 -6.54
CA SER A 28 3.64 9.97 -7.20
C SER A 28 3.15 10.92 -8.30
N GLU A 29 2.23 10.45 -9.16
CA GLU A 29 1.61 11.26 -10.20
C GLU A 29 0.79 12.45 -9.65
N ILE A 30 -0.03 12.22 -8.60
CA ILE A 30 -0.95 13.23 -8.07
C ILE A 30 -0.22 14.35 -7.35
N ILE A 31 0.79 14.00 -6.54
CA ILE A 31 1.49 14.98 -5.68
C ILE A 31 2.86 15.40 -6.23
N ASN A 32 3.24 14.89 -7.40
CA ASN A 32 4.49 15.20 -8.12
C ASN A 32 5.74 14.98 -7.25
N VAL A 33 5.86 13.79 -6.65
CA VAL A 33 6.99 13.38 -5.80
C VAL A 33 7.54 12.04 -6.32
N PRO A 34 8.86 11.84 -6.44
CA PRO A 34 9.43 10.57 -6.87
C PRO A 34 8.98 9.39 -6.00
N GLU A 35 8.69 8.25 -6.61
CA GLU A 35 8.25 7.03 -5.90
C GLU A 35 9.21 6.61 -4.78
N LYS A 36 10.52 6.75 -5.01
CA LYS A 36 11.58 6.45 -4.02
C LYS A 36 11.51 7.29 -2.73
N ASP A 37 10.79 8.40 -2.75
CA ASP A 37 10.64 9.30 -1.60
C ASP A 37 9.33 9.03 -0.82
N ILE A 38 8.56 8.02 -1.25
CA ILE A 38 7.30 7.55 -0.64
C ILE A 38 7.57 6.29 0.17
N VAL A 39 7.13 6.29 1.43
CA VAL A 39 7.18 5.10 2.30
C VAL A 39 5.81 4.45 2.33
N THR A 40 5.74 3.15 2.02
CA THR A 40 4.51 2.37 2.12
C THR A 40 4.61 1.34 3.23
N ILE A 41 3.63 1.34 4.13
CA ILE A 41 3.51 0.40 5.25
C ILE A 41 2.24 -0.42 5.01
N ILE A 42 2.40 -1.73 4.84
CA ILE A 42 1.27 -2.67 4.80
C ILE A 42 1.10 -3.26 6.19
N LYS A 43 -0.10 -3.09 6.76
CA LYS A 43 -0.54 -3.76 7.98
C LYS A 43 -1.55 -4.83 7.59
N GLU A 44 -1.13 -6.08 7.74
CA GLU A 44 -2.02 -7.22 7.59
C GLU A 44 -2.69 -7.53 8.92
N ASN A 45 -4.02 -7.56 8.92
CA ASN A 45 -4.81 -7.91 10.08
C ASN A 45 -5.65 -9.16 9.79
N GLU A 46 -5.90 -9.96 10.82
CA GLU A 46 -6.99 -10.93 10.76
C GLU A 46 -8.30 -10.17 10.94
N PHE A 47 -8.85 -9.64 9.86
CA PHE A 47 -10.25 -9.26 9.86
C PHE A 47 -11.06 -10.55 9.95
N LEU A 48 -11.47 -10.90 11.18
CA LEU A 48 -12.63 -11.76 11.36
C LEU A 48 -13.79 -11.01 10.74
N THR A 49 -14.24 -11.44 9.56
CA THR A 49 -15.61 -11.15 9.17
C THR A 49 -16.46 -11.81 10.24
N GLU A 50 -17.13 -11.03 11.08
CA GLU A 50 -18.35 -11.53 11.72
C GLU A 50 -19.33 -11.75 10.57
N ASP A 51 -19.31 -12.95 10.00
CA ASP A 51 -20.38 -13.67 9.29
C ASP A 51 -19.87 -15.03 8.77
#